data_AF-A0A1F9UEC1-F1
#
_entry.id   AF-A0A1F9UEC1-F1
#
_cell.length_a   1.000
_cell.length_b   1.000
_cell.length_c   1.000
_cell.angle_alpha   90.00
_cell.angle_beta   90.00
_cell.angle_gamma   90.00
#
_symmetry.space_group_name_H-M   'P 1'
#
loop_
_entity.id
_entity.type
_entity.pdbx_description
1 polymer ?
#
loop_
_entity_poly.entity_id
_entity_poly.type
_entity_poly.pdbx_seq_one_letter_code
_entity_poly.pdbx_strand_id
1 'polypeptide(L)'
;MSPGRLAIMPRPRGGVQLVDEVLALREENVDVLVSLLSPEEVEEWTLQQEHIVCKAQGIEFIHFPVPDHGVPEVNQNSIQLIQSLVNKLARGESIVLHCRMGVGRSSLLAACVLAARGVRVDSAFSRIAEARGRLVPDTEAQYDWLSEFTQSPAFRLVSTATA
;
A
#
# COMPACT_ATOMS: atom_id res chain seq x y z
N MET A 1 12.58 -2.91 19.94
CA MET A 1 11.61 -2.23 19.06
C MET A 1 10.62 -3.27 18.57
N SER A 2 9.33 -2.97 18.56
CA SER A 2 8.33 -3.88 17.97
C SER A 2 8.54 -4.00 16.46
N PRO A 3 8.29 -5.17 15.85
CA PRO A 3 8.36 -5.31 14.41
C PRO A 3 7.29 -4.44 13.74
N GLY A 4 7.64 -3.75 12.65
CA GLY A 4 6.68 -2.97 11.87
C GLY A 4 5.62 -3.88 11.24
N ARG A 5 4.43 -3.32 11.02
CA ARG A 5 3.29 -4.04 10.44
C ARG A 5 2.97 -3.49 9.05
N LEU A 6 2.71 -4.39 8.11
CA LEU A 6 2.20 -4.04 6.80
C LEU A 6 0.86 -4.75 6.63
N ALA A 7 -0.20 -3.97 6.43
CA ALA A 7 -1.56 -4.45 6.30
C ALA A 7 -2.24 -3.88 5.06
N ILE A 8 -3.29 -4.57 4.61
CA ILE A 8 -4.11 -4.16 3.47
C ILE A 8 -5.57 -4.18 3.90
N MET A 9 -6.33 -3.17 3.47
CA MET A 9 -7.77 -3.09 3.67
C MET A 9 -8.50 -2.60 2.40
N PRO A 10 -9.83 -2.79 2.30
CA PRO A 10 -10.67 -2.02 1.39
C PRO A 10 -10.62 -0.53 1.73
N ARG A 11 -11.09 0.35 0.84
CA ARG A 11 -11.21 1.78 1.18
C ARG A 11 -12.08 1.96 2.43
N PRO A 12 -11.81 2.97 3.28
CA PRO A 12 -12.72 3.29 4.36
C PRO A 12 -14.06 3.77 3.81
N ARG A 13 -15.08 3.76 4.65
CA ARG A 13 -16.36 4.39 4.34
C ARG A 13 -16.21 5.91 4.38
N GLY A 14 -16.56 6.58 3.28
CA GLY A 14 -16.44 8.03 3.15
C GLY A 14 -17.60 8.80 3.81
N GLY A 15 -17.64 10.11 3.56
CA GLY A 15 -18.66 11.00 4.09
C GLY A 15 -18.69 11.02 5.63
N VAL A 16 -19.88 10.91 6.21
CA VAL A 16 -20.06 11.02 7.68
C VAL A 16 -19.39 9.90 8.48
N GLN A 17 -19.06 8.78 7.84
CA GLN A 17 -18.46 7.62 8.50
C GLN A 17 -16.92 7.66 8.52
N LEU A 18 -16.31 8.55 7.73
CA LEU A 18 -14.87 8.60 7.53
C LEU A 18 -14.10 8.85 8.83
N VAL A 19 -14.64 9.69 9.70
CA VAL A 19 -14.00 10.01 10.99
C VAL A 19 -13.88 8.76 11.87
N ASP A 20 -14.95 7.99 11.99
CA ASP A 20 -14.96 6.76 12.80
C ASP A 20 -14.05 5.68 12.19
N GLU A 21 -14.02 5.56 10.86
CA GLU A 21 -13.12 4.63 10.15
C GLU A 21 -11.65 4.94 10.42
N VAL A 22 -11.26 6.21 10.34
CA VAL A 22 -9.88 6.64 10.58
C VAL A 22 -9.53 6.57 12.08
N LEU A 23 -10.49 6.83 12.97
CA LEU A 23 -10.32 6.60 14.41
C LEU A 23 -10.01 5.14 14.72
N ALA A 24 -10.76 4.20 14.12
CA ALA A 24 -10.50 2.77 14.29
C ALA A 24 -9.09 2.37 13.80
N LEU A 25 -8.61 2.96 12.70
CA LEU A 25 -7.21 2.76 12.28
C LEU A 25 -6.22 3.26 13.33
N ARG A 26 -6.51 4.40 13.96
CA ARG A 26 -5.62 4.93 15.00
C ARG A 26 -5.61 4.06 16.25
N GLU A 27 -6.76 3.53 16.66
CA GLU A 27 -6.88 2.57 17.77
C GLU A 27 -6.09 1.27 17.51
N GLU A 28 -6.00 0.86 16.25
CA GLU A 28 -5.14 -0.25 15.77
C GLU A 28 -3.66 0.10 15.63
N ASN A 29 -3.26 1.28 16.13
CA ASN A 29 -1.91 1.84 16.08
C ASN A 29 -1.37 1.94 14.64
N VAL A 30 -2.20 2.35 13.69
CA VAL A 30 -1.74 2.70 12.34
C VAL A 30 -0.99 4.03 12.40
N ASP A 31 0.19 4.06 11.79
CA ASP A 31 1.03 5.25 11.67
C ASP A 31 0.92 5.88 10.27
N VAL A 32 0.76 5.04 9.23
CA VAL A 32 0.73 5.46 7.83
C VAL A 32 -0.42 4.81 7.09
N LEU A 33 -1.24 5.61 6.42
CA LEU A 33 -2.28 5.16 5.50
C LEU A 33 -1.92 5.57 4.07
N VAL A 34 -1.89 4.59 3.16
CA VAL A 34 -1.61 4.81 1.73
C VAL A 34 -2.86 4.52 0.90
N SER A 35 -3.34 5.52 0.17
CA SER A 35 -4.49 5.44 -0.73
C SER A 35 -4.03 5.33 -2.17
N LEU A 36 -4.48 4.27 -2.87
CA LEU A 36 -4.20 4.03 -4.29
C LEU A 36 -5.37 4.38 -5.22
N LEU A 37 -6.39 5.04 -4.68
CA LEU A 37 -7.58 5.44 -5.44
C LEU A 37 -7.24 6.55 -6.43
N SER A 38 -7.85 6.52 -7.62
CA SER A 38 -7.80 7.66 -8.53
C SER A 38 -8.59 8.86 -7.95
N PRO A 39 -8.34 10.09 -8.44
CA PRO A 39 -9.14 11.25 -8.03
C PRO A 39 -10.65 11.06 -8.24
N GLU A 40 -11.04 10.38 -9.32
CA GLU A 40 -12.44 10.07 -9.63
C GLU A 40 -13.03 9.08 -8.62
N GLU A 41 -12.28 8.04 -8.23
CA GLU A 41 -12.71 7.12 -7.18
C GLU A 41 -12.81 7.83 -5.82
N VAL A 42 -11.90 8.76 -5.51
CA VAL A 42 -11.97 9.56 -4.27
C VAL A 42 -13.26 10.37 -4.21
N GLU A 43 -13.67 10.97 -5.32
CA GLU A 43 -14.95 11.69 -5.44
C GLU A 43 -16.15 10.73 -5.31
N GLU A 44 -16.15 9.65 -6.10
CA GLU A 44 -17.22 8.63 -6.12
C GLU A 44 -17.50 8.07 -4.72
N TRP A 45 -16.45 7.89 -3.92
CA TRP A 45 -16.54 7.30 -2.59
C TRP A 45 -16.56 8.30 -1.44
N THR A 46 -16.65 9.60 -1.75
CA THR A 46 -16.73 10.69 -0.75
C THR A 46 -15.54 10.67 0.23
N LEU A 47 -14.33 10.52 -0.31
CA LEU A 47 -13.07 10.43 0.45
C LEU A 47 -12.17 11.67 0.32
N GLN A 48 -12.68 12.78 -0.22
CA GLN A 48 -11.91 14.01 -0.43
C GLN A 48 -11.25 14.53 0.86
N GLN A 49 -11.85 14.24 2.02
CA GLN A 49 -11.39 14.68 3.34
C GLN A 49 -10.47 13.66 4.04
N GLU A 50 -10.17 12.49 3.42
CA GLU A 50 -9.41 11.40 4.04
C GLU A 50 -8.06 11.86 4.61
N HIS A 51 -7.32 12.65 3.81
CA HIS A 51 -6.04 13.23 4.23
C HIS A 51 -6.15 14.16 5.45
N ILE A 52 -7.22 14.96 5.55
CA ILE A 52 -7.46 15.88 6.69
C ILE A 52 -7.80 15.09 7.94
N VAL A 53 -8.68 14.10 7.83
CA VAL A 53 -9.10 13.25 8.94
C VAL A 53 -7.92 12.43 9.46
N CYS A 54 -7.11 11.83 8.57
CA CYS A 54 -5.89 11.11 8.96
C CYS A 54 -4.93 12.01 9.73
N LYS A 55 -4.65 13.21 9.19
CA LYS A 55 -3.76 14.18 9.84
C LYS A 55 -4.27 14.58 11.23
N ALA A 56 -5.58 14.76 11.39
CA ALA A 56 -6.19 15.10 12.69
C ALA A 56 -6.02 13.97 13.73
N GLN A 57 -5.92 12.71 13.28
CA GLN A 57 -5.67 11.55 14.15
C GLN A 57 -4.18 11.18 14.29
N GLY A 58 -3.27 11.99 13.73
CA GLY A 58 -1.84 11.73 13.77
C GLY A 58 -1.39 10.57 12.86
N ILE A 59 -2.19 10.23 11.85
CA ILE A 59 -1.83 9.25 10.81
C ILE A 59 -1.25 10.01 9.63
N GLU A 60 -0.07 9.61 9.16
CA GLU A 60 0.49 10.10 7.91
C GLU A 60 -0.31 9.55 6.74
N PHE A 61 -0.82 10.43 5.89
CA PHE A 61 -1.58 10.04 4.70
C PHE A 61 -0.74 10.23 3.43
N ILE A 62 -0.69 9.19 2.61
CA ILE A 62 -0.02 9.20 1.31
C ILE A 62 -1.03 8.85 0.22
N HIS A 63 -1.25 9.76 -0.73
CA HIS A 63 -2.06 9.50 -1.91
C HIS A 63 -1.15 9.18 -3.10
N PHE A 64 -1.28 7.96 -3.65
CA PHE A 64 -0.50 7.51 -4.79
C PHE A 64 -1.43 6.78 -5.78
N PRO A 65 -2.16 7.51 -6.64
CA PRO A 65 -3.19 6.92 -7.49
C PRO A 65 -2.61 5.89 -8.47
N VAL A 66 -3.25 4.73 -8.54
CA VAL A 66 -2.96 3.69 -9.55
C VAL A 66 -4.27 3.37 -10.28
N PRO A 67 -4.32 3.37 -11.62
CA PRO A 67 -5.52 3.04 -12.38
C PRO A 67 -6.10 1.69 -11.95
N ASP A 68 -7.43 1.58 -11.93
CA ASP A 68 -8.08 0.34 -11.49
C ASP A 68 -7.66 -0.86 -12.35
N HIS A 69 -7.46 -2.01 -11.70
CA HIS A 69 -6.84 -3.22 -12.27
C HIS A 69 -5.41 -3.03 -12.88
N GLY A 70 -4.86 -1.82 -12.83
CA GLY A 70 -3.58 -1.46 -13.41
C GLY A 70 -2.38 -1.70 -12.49
N VAL A 71 -1.26 -1.15 -12.94
CA VAL A 71 0.07 -1.23 -12.30
C VAL A 71 0.64 0.19 -12.17
N PRO A 72 1.46 0.48 -11.16
CA PRO A 72 2.09 1.79 -11.04
C PRO A 72 3.12 1.97 -12.16
N GLU A 73 3.29 3.21 -12.62
CA GLU A 73 4.40 3.54 -13.51
C GLU A 73 5.74 3.32 -12.81
N VAL A 74 6.75 2.85 -13.54
CA VAL A 74 8.13 2.76 -13.04
C VAL A 74 8.83 4.10 -13.26
N ASN A 75 8.73 4.98 -12.26
CA ASN A 75 9.33 6.30 -12.28
C ASN A 75 9.92 6.65 -10.90
N GLN A 76 10.52 7.83 -10.77
CA GLN A 76 11.18 8.23 -9.52
C GLN A 76 10.20 8.26 -8.33
N ASN A 77 8.94 8.64 -8.54
CA ASN A 77 7.96 8.75 -7.47
C ASN A 77 7.56 7.37 -6.91
N SER A 78 7.33 6.37 -7.78
CA SER A 78 7.00 5.02 -7.32
C SER A 78 8.19 4.37 -6.60
N ILE A 79 9.41 4.56 -7.10
CA ILE A 79 10.65 4.08 -6.46
C ILE A 79 10.80 4.70 -5.06
N GLN A 80 10.66 6.02 -4.94
CA GLN A 80 10.77 6.74 -3.66
C GLN A 80 9.68 6.35 -2.68
N LEU A 81 8.45 6.13 -3.15
CA LEU A 81 7.37 5.63 -2.31
C LEU A 81 7.73 4.27 -1.71
N ILE A 82 8.12 3.29 -2.55
CA ILE A 82 8.42 1.95 -2.05
C ILE A 82 9.60 1.99 -1.08
N GLN A 83 10.67 2.75 -1.39
CA GLN A 83 11.79 2.98 -0.46
C GLN A 83 11.33 3.56 0.88
N SER A 84 10.47 4.59 0.85
CA SER A 84 9.94 5.21 2.05
C SER A 84 9.16 4.21 2.90
N LEU A 85 8.27 3.42 2.29
CA LEU A 85 7.49 2.40 2.99
C LEU A 85 8.37 1.29 3.58
N VAL A 86 9.41 0.84 2.87
CA VAL A 86 10.40 -0.12 3.39
C VAL A 86 11.11 0.43 4.63
N ASN A 87 11.56 1.68 4.56
CA ASN A 87 12.26 2.35 5.68
C ASN A 87 11.35 2.56 6.89
N LYS A 88 10.10 2.98 6.66
CA LYS A 88 9.07 3.12 7.70
C LYS A 88 8.81 1.79 8.41
N LEU A 89 8.62 0.73 7.63
CA LEU A 89 8.41 -0.61 8.15
C LEU A 89 9.63 -1.13 8.94
N ALA A 90 10.85 -0.82 8.49
CA ALA A 90 12.09 -1.17 9.19
C ALA A 90 12.25 -0.44 10.53
N ARG A 91 11.71 0.79 10.65
CA ARG A 91 11.67 1.54 11.92
C ARG A 91 10.58 1.06 12.89
N GLY A 92 9.76 0.10 12.50
CA GLY A 92 8.69 -0.42 13.33
C GLY A 92 7.33 0.25 13.13
N GLU A 93 7.18 1.13 12.13
CA GLU A 93 5.90 1.80 11.84
C GLU A 93 4.86 0.78 11.31
N SER A 94 3.59 1.03 11.64
CA SER A 94 2.43 0.29 11.15
C SER A 94 1.83 0.98 9.92
N ILE A 95 1.88 0.29 8.79
CA ILE A 95 1.48 0.81 7.47
C ILE A 95 0.25 0.05 6.98
N VAL A 96 -0.78 0.78 6.59
CA VAL A 96 -1.97 0.24 5.93
C VAL A 96 -2.04 0.75 4.49
N LEU A 97 -2.21 -0.15 3.53
CA LEU A 97 -2.44 0.17 2.14
C LEU A 97 -3.90 -0.11 1.77
N HIS A 98 -4.56 0.80 1.06
CA HIS A 98 -5.88 0.54 0.51
C HIS A 98 -5.99 0.98 -0.96
N CYS A 99 -6.90 0.31 -1.64
CA CYS A 99 -7.47 0.73 -2.93
C CYS A 99 -8.99 0.65 -2.78
N ARG A 100 -9.74 0.28 -3.82
CA ARG A 100 -11.19 0.08 -3.68
C ARG A 100 -11.53 -1.10 -2.75
N MET A 101 -11.06 -2.30 -3.10
CA MET A 101 -11.44 -3.55 -2.41
C MET A 101 -10.34 -4.21 -1.58
N GLY A 102 -9.10 -3.69 -1.63
CA GLY A 102 -7.99 -4.28 -0.88
C GLY A 102 -7.52 -5.62 -1.46
N VAL A 103 -7.52 -5.78 -2.80
CA VAL A 103 -7.22 -7.04 -3.51
C VAL A 103 -6.14 -6.86 -4.58
N GLY A 104 -6.31 -5.95 -5.54
CA GLY A 104 -5.35 -5.75 -6.64
C GLY A 104 -4.22 -4.79 -6.29
N ARG A 105 -4.45 -3.50 -6.56
CA ARG A 105 -3.46 -2.41 -6.43
C ARG A 105 -2.73 -2.38 -5.08
N SER A 106 -3.45 -2.52 -3.97
CA SER A 106 -2.83 -2.50 -2.64
C SER A 106 -2.01 -3.75 -2.34
N SER A 107 -2.43 -4.92 -2.82
CA SER A 107 -1.62 -6.14 -2.74
C SER A 107 -0.38 -6.06 -3.62
N LEU A 108 -0.48 -5.45 -4.80
CA LEU A 108 0.67 -5.21 -5.66
C LEU A 108 1.70 -4.33 -4.95
N LEU A 109 1.29 -3.18 -4.38
CA LEU A 109 2.22 -2.31 -3.65
C LEU A 109 2.78 -2.99 -2.39
N ALA A 110 1.98 -3.77 -1.65
CA ALA A 110 2.48 -4.55 -0.52
C ALA A 110 3.54 -5.58 -0.98
N ALA A 111 3.30 -6.24 -2.12
CA ALA A 111 4.23 -7.19 -2.68
C ALA A 111 5.53 -6.51 -3.14
N CYS A 112 5.48 -5.28 -3.68
CA CYS A 112 6.68 -4.47 -3.95
C CYS A 112 7.51 -4.24 -2.68
N VAL A 113 6.87 -3.87 -1.57
CA VAL A 113 7.54 -3.63 -0.28
C VAL A 113 8.15 -4.93 0.28
N LEU A 114 7.43 -6.05 0.19
CA LEU A 114 7.95 -7.36 0.61
C LEU A 114 9.13 -7.80 -0.28
N ALA A 115 9.03 -7.62 -1.59
CA ALA A 115 10.09 -7.94 -2.52
C ALA A 115 11.36 -7.11 -2.27
N ALA A 116 11.20 -5.82 -1.99
CA ALA A 116 12.31 -4.93 -1.65
C ALA A 116 13.03 -5.35 -0.35
N ARG A 117 12.34 -6.11 0.52
CA ARG A 117 12.89 -6.73 1.73
C ARG A 117 13.36 -8.17 1.52
N GLY A 118 13.54 -8.59 0.26
CA GLY A 118 14.12 -9.89 -0.10
C GLY A 118 13.13 -11.06 -0.17
N VAL A 119 11.82 -10.81 -0.07
CA VAL A 119 10.81 -11.87 -0.26
C VAL A 119 10.62 -12.13 -1.75
N ARG A 120 10.65 -13.39 -2.20
CA ARG A 120 10.36 -13.70 -3.61
C ARG A 120 8.92 -13.30 -3.97
N VAL A 121 8.70 -12.90 -5.22
CA VAL A 121 7.39 -12.44 -5.72
C VAL A 121 6.26 -13.44 -5.47
N ASP A 122 6.48 -14.71 -5.80
CA ASP A 122 5.55 -15.82 -5.55
C ASP A 122 5.17 -15.95 -4.07
N SER A 123 6.18 -15.85 -3.20
CA SER A 123 6.04 -15.94 -1.75
C SER A 123 5.35 -14.70 -1.17
N ALA A 124 5.59 -13.52 -1.74
CA ALA A 124 4.95 -12.28 -1.33
C ALA A 124 3.44 -12.34 -1.59
N PHE A 125 3.02 -12.69 -2.81
CA PHE A 125 1.60 -12.83 -3.12
C PHE A 125 0.94 -13.97 -2.35
N SER A 126 1.62 -15.10 -2.14
CA SER A 126 1.08 -16.21 -1.33
C SER A 126 0.80 -15.77 0.10
N ARG A 127 1.73 -15.05 0.75
CA ARG A 127 1.54 -14.52 2.12
C ARG A 127 0.41 -13.50 2.19
N ILE A 128 0.30 -12.63 1.18
CA ILE A 128 -0.78 -11.64 1.12
C ILE A 128 -2.12 -12.35 0.93
N ALA A 129 -2.20 -13.36 0.05
CA ALA A 129 -3.41 -14.14 -0.18
C ALA A 129 -3.90 -14.83 1.09
N GLU A 130 -2.98 -15.47 1.83
CA GLU A 130 -3.25 -16.10 3.12
C GLU A 130 -3.78 -15.07 4.14
N ALA A 131 -3.09 -13.94 4.30
CA ALA A 131 -3.50 -12.89 5.23
C ALA A 131 -4.84 -12.23 4.85
N ARG A 132 -5.16 -12.14 3.56
CA ARG A 132 -6.43 -11.56 3.06
C ARG A 132 -7.57 -12.58 2.98
N GLY A 133 -7.28 -13.88 3.02
CA GLY A 133 -8.25 -14.94 2.74
C GLY A 133 -8.86 -14.84 1.33
N ARG A 134 -8.11 -14.29 0.37
CA ARG A 134 -8.56 -14.02 -1.01
C ARG A 134 -7.41 -14.23 -1.99
N LEU A 135 -7.73 -14.55 -3.24
CA LEU A 135 -6.73 -14.59 -4.31
C LEU A 135 -6.21 -13.17 -4.59
N VAL A 136 -4.89 -13.04 -4.68
CA VAL A 136 -4.18 -11.82 -5.07
C VAL A 136 -2.97 -12.22 -5.95
N PRO A 137 -2.50 -11.33 -6.85
CA PRO A 137 -3.10 -10.05 -7.22
C PRO A 137 -4.42 -10.24 -7.99
N ASP A 138 -5.02 -9.13 -8.40
CA ASP A 138 -6.33 -9.12 -9.07
C ASP A 138 -6.23 -9.46 -10.56
N THR A 139 -5.07 -9.20 -11.18
CA THR A 139 -4.81 -9.55 -12.58
C THR A 139 -3.44 -10.22 -12.76
N GLU A 140 -3.30 -11.06 -13.79
CA GLU A 140 -2.03 -11.65 -14.20
C GLU A 140 -0.99 -10.57 -14.56
N ALA A 141 -1.44 -9.49 -15.22
CA ALA A 141 -0.61 -8.34 -15.55
C ALA A 141 0.06 -7.70 -14.31
N GLN A 142 -0.59 -7.70 -13.14
CA GLN A 142 0.02 -7.21 -11.90
C GLN A 142 1.13 -8.14 -11.38
N TYR A 143 0.95 -9.46 -11.54
CA TYR A 143 1.97 -10.45 -11.19
C TYR A 143 3.19 -10.34 -12.11
N ASP A 144 2.94 -10.30 -13.42
CA ASP A 144 3.99 -10.20 -14.44
C ASP A 144 4.78 -8.91 -14.28
N TRP A 145 4.08 -7.78 -14.09
CA TRP A 145 4.71 -6.49 -13.86
C TRP A 145 5.66 -6.51 -12.66
N LEU A 146 5.27 -7.12 -11.53
CA LEU A 146 6.16 -7.19 -10.36
C LEU A 146 7.36 -8.11 -10.64
N SER A 147 7.12 -9.22 -11.33
CA SER A 147 8.17 -10.16 -11.73
C SER A 147 9.21 -9.50 -12.64
N GLU A 148 8.79 -8.64 -13.56
CA GLU A 148 9.68 -7.84 -14.41
C GLU A 148 10.35 -6.70 -13.62
N PHE A 149 9.58 -5.97 -12.82
CA PHE A 149 10.07 -4.82 -12.05
C PHE A 149 11.20 -5.25 -11.12
N THR A 150 11.07 -6.37 -10.41
CA THR A 150 12.11 -6.89 -9.49
C THR A 150 13.44 -7.22 -10.16
N GLN A 151 13.46 -7.44 -11.47
CA GLN A 151 14.68 -7.70 -12.26
C GLN A 151 15.28 -6.42 -12.86
N SER A 152 14.53 -5.31 -12.85
CA SER A 152 14.93 -4.05 -13.46
C SER A 152 16.04 -3.33 -12.68
N PRO A 153 16.84 -2.47 -13.35
CA PRO A 153 17.78 -1.58 -12.66
C PRO A 153 17.09 -0.64 -11.68
N ALA A 154 15.86 -0.21 -11.97
CA ALA A 154 15.07 0.68 -11.12
C ALA A 154 14.81 0.06 -9.74
N PHE A 155 14.54 -1.25 -9.68
CA PHE A 155 14.29 -1.93 -8.42
C PHE A 155 15.52 -2.05 -7.52
N ARG A 156 16.73 -2.05 -8.09
CA ARG A 156 17.98 -2.00 -7.30
C ARG A 156 18.09 -0.71 -6.48
N LEU A 157 17.46 0.37 -6.94
CA LEU A 157 17.38 1.60 -6.16
C LEU A 157 16.53 1.37 -4.91
N VAL A 158 15.47 0.55 -5.00
CA VAL A 158 14.58 0.25 -3.87
C VAL A 158 15.22 -0.69 -2.85
N SER A 159 15.95 -1.71 -3.30
CA SER A 159 16.49 -2.78 -2.44
C SER A 159 17.81 -2.47 -1.72
N THR A 160 18.48 -1.36 -2.04
CA THR A 160 19.80 -0.99 -1.50
C THR A 160 19.76 -0.36 -0.10
N ALA A 161 18.58 -0.19 0.51
CA ALA A 161 18.42 0.48 1.81
C ALA A 161 18.46 -0.46 3.04
N THR A 162 19.02 -1.67 2.91
CA THR A 162 19.23 -2.57 4.05
C THR A 162 20.71 -2.94 4.18
N ALA A 163 21.48 -2.00 4.72
CA ALA A 163 22.81 -2.23 5.29
C ALA A 163 22.86 -1.63 6.69
#